data_AF-A0A0A0AVX2-F1
#
_entry.id   AF-A0A0A0AVX2-F1
#
_cell.length_a   1.000
_cell.length_b   1.000
_cell.length_c   1.000
_cell.angle_alpha   90.00
_cell.angle_beta   90.00
_cell.angle_gamma   90.00
#
_symmetry.space_group_name_H-M   'P 1'
#
loop_
_entity.id
_entity.type
_entity.pdbx_description
1 polymer ?
#
loop_
_entity_poly.entity_id
_entity_poly.type
_entity_poly.pdbx_seq_one_letter_code
_entity_poly.pdbx_strand_id
1 'polypeptide(L)'
;LPTQEDLAGLRRRLQRVKALAQMTQLSSVPAGASTDLQSRLEQVRQLELQIREKKARSRATSGAQPTGDIGAAAPAAEAGSEKPPAYQRFHNLAQDLPPGLTLPYKFKVLAEMFRSVDTIAGMLFNRAETITFAKVKQGVQDMMRKQFEERHMGQIKAVYPTSYRLRQEKNIPAFGNGVKKSDYQLTLEPVLGEEEKVDGRPHLSASRLLERRKEFNRNLVNIVKQHHKAFMAALSPPMVVPEEKLTRWHPRFNVDEVPDISPAELPRPPQEDRLTTAQEVLSTARGMLTPKVSQ
;
A
#
# COMPACT_ATOMS: atom_id res chain seq x y z
N LEU A 1 -18.91 19.54 26.69
CA LEU A 1 -18.95 20.97 26.34
C LEU A 1 -17.54 21.37 25.94
N PRO A 2 -17.27 21.81 24.70
CA PRO A 2 -15.93 22.21 24.30
C PRO A 2 -15.51 23.46 25.08
N THR A 3 -14.28 23.47 25.59
CA THR A 3 -13.73 24.55 26.41
C THR A 3 -13.57 25.83 25.58
N GLN A 4 -13.72 26.98 26.24
CA GLN A 4 -13.70 28.31 25.61
C GLN A 4 -12.39 28.60 24.83
N GLU A 5 -11.29 27.97 25.23
CA GLU A 5 -9.98 28.05 24.57
C GLU A 5 -9.98 27.40 23.17
N ASP A 6 -10.77 26.34 22.99
CA ASP A 6 -10.81 25.55 21.74
C ASP A 6 -11.59 26.28 20.64
N LEU A 7 -12.66 26.99 21.03
CA LEU A 7 -13.43 27.86 20.13
C LEU A 7 -12.64 29.09 19.68
N ALA A 8 -11.81 29.66 20.56
CA ALA A 8 -10.93 30.78 20.22
C ALA A 8 -9.85 30.35 19.22
N GLY A 9 -9.26 29.16 19.40
CA GLY A 9 -8.31 28.56 18.46
C GLY A 9 -8.93 28.32 17.08
N LEU A 10 -10.17 27.79 17.04
CA LEU A 10 -10.90 27.53 15.80
C LEU A 10 -11.21 28.83 15.05
N ARG A 11 -11.66 29.88 15.74
CA ARG A 11 -11.92 31.21 15.14
C ARG A 11 -10.66 31.81 14.53
N ARG A 12 -9.51 31.69 15.21
CA ARG A 12 -8.22 32.20 14.72
C ARG A 12 -7.76 31.48 13.45
N ARG A 13 -7.97 30.16 13.38
CA ARG A 13 -7.69 29.36 12.17
C ARG A 13 -8.61 29.75 11.02
N LEU A 14 -9.89 29.96 11.29
CA LEU A 14 -10.88 30.36 10.27
C LEU A 14 -10.58 31.75 9.70
N GLN A 15 -10.15 32.69 10.55
CA GLN A 15 -9.67 34.00 10.11
C GLN A 15 -8.40 33.92 9.25
N ARG A 16 -7.42 33.06 9.60
CA ARG A 16 -6.24 32.82 8.77
C ARG A 16 -6.58 32.24 7.39
N VAL A 17 -7.52 31.30 7.33
CA VAL A 17 -7.98 30.72 6.06
C VAL A 17 -8.70 31.76 5.20
N LYS A 18 -9.54 32.62 5.80
CA LYS A 18 -10.16 33.75 5.10
C LYS A 18 -9.14 34.77 4.59
N ALA A 19 -8.11 35.09 5.38
CA ALA A 19 -7.03 36.00 4.97
C ALA A 19 -6.21 35.42 3.81
N LEU A 20 -5.88 34.13 3.83
CA LEU A 20 -5.18 33.45 2.73
C LEU A 20 -6.04 33.41 1.45
N ALA A 21 -7.35 33.19 1.58
CA ALA A 21 -8.28 33.21 0.45
C ALA A 21 -8.44 34.62 -0.16
N GLN A 22 -8.44 35.67 0.68
CA GLN A 22 -8.44 37.06 0.21
C GLN A 22 -7.11 37.45 -0.45
N MET A 23 -5.98 36.96 0.06
CA MET A 23 -4.67 37.15 -0.58
C MET A 23 -4.57 36.47 -1.96
N THR A 24 -5.28 35.35 -2.17
CA THR A 24 -5.34 34.69 -3.50
C THR A 24 -6.28 35.41 -4.47
N GLN A 25 -7.24 36.19 -3.98
CA GLN A 25 -8.10 37.03 -4.83
C GLN A 25 -7.45 38.35 -5.26
N LEU A 26 -6.35 38.76 -4.62
CA LEU A 26 -5.67 40.05 -4.86
C LEU A 26 -4.39 39.96 -5.70
N SER A 27 -4.01 38.80 -6.25
CA SER A 27 -2.90 38.76 -7.21
C SER A 27 -3.35 39.29 -8.57
N SER A 28 -3.38 40.61 -8.73
CA SER A 28 -3.31 41.22 -10.05
C SER A 28 -1.95 40.88 -10.69
N VAL A 29 -2.02 40.58 -11.98
CA VAL A 29 -0.88 40.14 -12.79
C VAL A 29 0.23 41.22 -12.78
N PRO A 30 1.50 40.88 -12.53
CA PRO A 30 2.58 41.83 -12.72
C PRO A 30 2.65 42.20 -14.20
N ALA A 31 2.71 43.51 -14.49
CA ALA A 31 2.59 44.12 -15.82
C ALA A 31 3.79 43.86 -16.77
N GLY A 32 4.33 42.63 -16.78
CA GLY A 32 5.45 42.21 -17.62
C GLY A 32 5.47 40.70 -17.91
N ALA A 33 4.32 40.02 -17.83
CA ALA A 33 4.22 38.61 -18.17
C ALA A 33 4.27 38.43 -19.70
N SER A 34 5.21 37.62 -20.18
CA SER A 34 5.34 37.23 -21.59
C SER A 34 3.98 36.77 -22.15
N THR A 35 3.65 37.17 -23.38
CA THR A 35 2.42 36.80 -24.09
C THR A 35 2.19 35.29 -24.14
N ASP A 36 3.27 34.50 -24.11
CA ASP A 36 3.23 33.04 -24.02
C ASP A 36 2.68 32.51 -22.68
N LEU A 37 2.93 33.22 -21.58
CA LEU A 37 2.39 32.83 -20.28
C LEU A 37 0.88 33.13 -20.19
N GLN A 38 0.45 34.25 -20.78
CA GLN A 38 -0.96 34.62 -20.84
C GLN A 38 -1.75 33.65 -21.74
N SER A 39 -1.21 33.31 -22.91
CA SER A 39 -1.84 32.34 -23.82
C SER A 39 -1.98 30.96 -23.16
N ARG A 40 -0.96 30.48 -22.43
CA ARG A 40 -1.02 29.22 -21.68
C ARG A 40 -2.07 29.25 -20.57
N LEU A 41 -2.18 30.35 -19.82
CA LEU A 41 -3.19 30.49 -18.77
C LEU A 41 -4.62 30.52 -19.32
N GLU A 42 -4.83 31.17 -20.47
CA GLU A 42 -6.13 31.13 -21.17
C GLU A 42 -6.46 29.72 -21.65
N GLN A 43 -5.47 28.99 -22.20
CA GLN A 43 -5.63 27.60 -22.61
C GLN A 43 -6.03 26.69 -21.44
N VAL A 44 -5.42 26.87 -20.27
CA VAL A 44 -5.76 26.12 -19.05
C VAL A 44 -7.19 26.42 -18.62
N ARG A 45 -7.62 27.69 -18.60
CA ARG A 45 -9.00 28.06 -18.26
C ARG A 45 -10.02 27.47 -19.25
N GLN A 46 -9.69 27.42 -20.53
CA GLN A 46 -10.56 26.86 -21.56
C GLN A 46 -10.71 25.35 -21.43
N LEU A 47 -9.61 24.65 -21.10
CA LEU A 47 -9.64 23.21 -20.79
C LEU A 47 -10.44 22.89 -19.52
N GLU A 48 -10.33 23.71 -18.48
CA GLU A 48 -11.13 23.56 -17.26
C GLU A 48 -12.63 23.65 -17.52
N LEU A 49 -13.06 24.58 -18.39
CA LEU A 49 -14.44 24.71 -18.83
C LEU A 49 -14.90 23.47 -19.61
N GLN A 50 -14.09 22.98 -20.56
CA GLN A 50 -14.43 21.77 -21.32
C GLN A 50 -14.55 20.53 -20.43
N ILE A 51 -13.72 20.40 -19.38
CA ILE A 51 -13.82 19.30 -18.41
C ILE A 51 -15.11 19.41 -17.61
N ARG A 52 -15.50 20.62 -17.19
CA ARG A 52 -16.77 20.84 -16.47
C ARG A 52 -17.98 20.54 -17.36
N GLU A 53 -17.96 20.96 -18.61
CA GLU A 53 -19.03 20.66 -19.57
C GLU A 53 -19.14 19.17 -19.86
N LYS A 54 -18.02 18.47 -20.09
CA LYS A 54 -18.02 17.01 -20.29
C LYS A 54 -18.53 16.26 -19.05
N LYS A 55 -18.18 16.75 -17.85
CA LYS A 55 -18.65 16.19 -16.57
C LYS A 55 -20.14 16.47 -16.32
N ALA A 56 -20.65 17.63 -16.74
CA ALA A 56 -22.07 17.95 -16.69
C ALA A 56 -22.86 17.11 -17.71
N ARG A 57 -22.31 16.92 -18.92
CA ARG A 57 -22.90 16.08 -19.97
C ARG A 57 -22.96 14.62 -19.55
N SER A 58 -21.89 14.06 -18.99
CA SER A 58 -21.90 12.67 -18.48
C SER A 58 -22.88 12.45 -17.32
N ARG A 59 -23.11 13.48 -16.51
CA ARG A 59 -24.12 13.48 -15.43
C ARG A 59 -25.56 13.63 -15.93
N ALA A 60 -25.77 14.28 -17.07
CA ALA A 60 -27.08 14.39 -17.71
C ALA A 60 -27.47 13.11 -18.47
N THR A 61 -26.51 12.41 -19.10
CA THR A 61 -26.77 11.16 -19.84
C THR A 61 -27.02 9.96 -18.93
N SER A 62 -26.76 10.05 -17.61
CA SER A 62 -27.04 8.99 -16.64
C SER A 62 -28.50 8.98 -16.13
N GLY A 63 -29.36 9.88 -16.62
CA GLY A 63 -30.76 10.01 -16.21
C GLY A 63 -31.81 9.56 -17.25
N ALA A 64 -31.43 8.99 -18.39
CA ALA A 64 -32.38 8.55 -19.42
C ALA A 64 -32.06 7.13 -19.90
N GLN A 65 -32.90 6.16 -19.51
CA GLN A 65 -32.97 4.88 -20.21
C GLN A 65 -33.42 5.10 -21.65
N PRO A 66 -32.92 4.27 -22.58
CA PRO A 66 -33.81 3.66 -23.54
C PRO A 66 -33.64 2.13 -23.57
N THR A 67 -34.79 1.48 -23.55
CA THR A 67 -35.06 0.12 -23.98
C THR A 67 -34.64 -0.11 -25.44
N GLY A 68 -34.12 -1.30 -25.77
CA GLY A 68 -33.84 -1.72 -27.13
C GLY A 68 -32.86 -2.89 -27.20
N ASP A 69 -33.39 -4.07 -27.49
CA ASP A 69 -32.77 -5.40 -27.48
C ASP A 69 -31.84 -5.68 -28.69
N ILE A 70 -31.01 -6.74 -28.53
CA ILE A 70 -30.26 -7.57 -29.49
C ILE A 70 -28.72 -7.53 -29.39
N GLY A 71 -28.19 -8.53 -28.67
CA GLY A 71 -27.22 -9.49 -29.25
C GLY A 71 -25.72 -9.20 -29.20
N ALA A 72 -25.08 -9.36 -28.03
CA ALA A 72 -23.78 -10.04 -27.86
C ALA A 72 -23.41 -10.07 -26.36
N ALA A 73 -23.45 -11.26 -25.74
CA ALA A 73 -23.07 -11.46 -24.35
C ALA A 73 -21.56 -11.24 -24.16
N ALA A 74 -21.19 -10.02 -23.75
CA ALA A 74 -19.97 -9.78 -22.97
C ALA A 74 -20.31 -10.06 -21.49
N PRO A 75 -19.46 -10.74 -20.72
CA PRO A 75 -19.75 -10.98 -19.32
C PRO A 75 -19.80 -9.64 -18.59
N ALA A 76 -20.86 -9.47 -17.79
CA ALA A 76 -21.14 -8.30 -17.01
C ALA A 76 -19.89 -7.90 -16.19
N ALA A 77 -19.22 -6.84 -16.62
CA ALA A 77 -18.19 -6.20 -15.84
C ALA A 77 -18.85 -5.60 -14.60
N GLU A 78 -18.39 -6.06 -13.44
CA GLU A 78 -18.89 -5.64 -12.13
C GLU A 78 -19.01 -4.12 -12.02
N ALA A 79 -20.23 -3.68 -11.75
CA ALA A 79 -20.53 -2.32 -11.33
C ALA A 79 -19.91 -2.10 -9.94
N GLY A 80 -18.77 -1.40 -9.88
CA GLY A 80 -18.19 -0.93 -8.62
C GLY A 80 -16.67 -0.75 -8.60
N SER A 81 -15.93 -1.35 -9.54
CA SER A 81 -14.49 -1.14 -9.66
C SER A 81 -14.20 0.07 -10.57
N GLU A 82 -13.86 1.22 -9.98
CA GLU A 82 -13.20 2.26 -10.76
C GLU A 82 -11.93 1.67 -11.38
N LYS A 83 -11.88 1.63 -12.71
CA LYS A 83 -10.73 1.12 -13.44
C LYS A 83 -9.48 1.88 -12.99
N PRO A 84 -8.36 1.19 -12.73
CA PRO A 84 -7.15 1.85 -12.28
C PRO A 84 -6.71 2.93 -13.29
N PRO A 85 -5.95 3.94 -12.85
CA PRO A 85 -5.48 5.01 -13.73
C PRO A 85 -4.76 4.47 -14.97
N ALA A 86 -4.91 5.16 -16.11
CA ALA A 86 -4.36 4.72 -17.40
C ALA A 86 -2.83 4.49 -17.36
N TYR A 87 -2.10 5.32 -16.61
CA TYR A 87 -0.64 5.18 -16.46
C TYR A 87 -0.22 3.88 -15.75
N GLN A 88 -1.12 3.24 -14.99
CA GLN A 88 -0.87 1.93 -14.37
C GLN A 88 -1.25 0.80 -15.33
N ARG A 89 -2.38 0.93 -16.00
CA ARG A 89 -2.96 -0.09 -16.91
C ARG A 89 -2.11 -0.33 -18.15
N PHE A 90 -1.41 0.70 -18.62
CA PHE A 90 -0.60 0.64 -19.83
C PHE A 90 0.88 0.89 -19.53
N HIS A 91 1.30 0.68 -18.27
CA HIS A 91 2.66 0.97 -17.83
C HIS A 91 3.69 0.21 -18.65
N ASN A 92 3.48 -1.09 -18.86
CA ASN A 92 4.41 -1.94 -19.62
C ASN A 92 4.38 -1.68 -21.13
N LEU A 93 3.23 -1.27 -21.68
CA LEU A 93 3.13 -0.90 -23.10
C LEU A 93 3.84 0.42 -23.43
N ALA A 94 3.97 1.30 -22.44
CA ALA A 94 4.63 2.59 -22.57
C ALA A 94 6.14 2.57 -22.27
N GLN A 95 6.73 1.40 -21.95
CA GLN A 95 8.16 1.31 -21.68
C GLN A 95 8.96 1.12 -22.98
N ASP A 96 10.02 1.91 -23.18
CA ASP A 96 11.01 1.73 -24.25
C ASP A 96 12.05 0.64 -23.91
N LEU A 97 11.57 -0.50 -23.39
CA LEU A 97 12.40 -1.63 -22.99
C LEU A 97 12.20 -2.78 -23.97
N PRO A 98 13.26 -3.54 -24.30
CA PRO A 98 13.12 -4.75 -25.10
C PRO A 98 12.07 -5.70 -24.49
N PRO A 99 11.26 -6.40 -25.31
CA PRO A 99 10.28 -7.36 -24.81
C PRO A 99 10.95 -8.42 -23.92
N GLY A 100 10.45 -8.56 -22.70
CA GLY A 100 11.00 -9.49 -21.72
C GLY A 100 9.99 -9.82 -20.62
N LEU A 101 10.46 -10.44 -19.54
CA LEU A 101 9.65 -10.76 -18.36
C LEU A 101 9.47 -9.54 -17.45
N THR A 102 8.84 -8.49 -17.98
CA THR A 102 8.58 -7.26 -17.23
C THR A 102 7.49 -7.47 -16.18
N LEU A 103 7.61 -6.79 -15.04
CA LEU A 103 6.61 -6.86 -13.97
C LEU A 103 5.43 -5.89 -14.21
N PRO A 104 4.21 -6.25 -13.78
CA PRO A 104 3.07 -5.33 -13.70
C PRO A 104 3.40 -4.09 -12.88
N TYR A 105 2.79 -2.93 -13.17
CA TYR A 105 2.98 -1.69 -12.41
C TYR A 105 2.85 -1.90 -10.90
N LYS A 106 1.80 -2.60 -10.48
CA LYS A 106 1.49 -2.87 -9.07
C LYS A 106 2.60 -3.68 -8.39
N PHE A 107 3.20 -4.63 -9.11
CA PHE A 107 4.29 -5.47 -8.58
C PHE A 107 5.61 -4.69 -8.55
N LYS A 108 5.84 -3.79 -9.52
CA LYS A 108 6.98 -2.84 -9.47
C LYS A 108 6.91 -1.94 -8.24
N VAL A 109 5.73 -1.39 -7.94
CA VAL A 109 5.53 -0.60 -6.72
C VAL A 109 5.81 -1.42 -5.46
N LEU A 110 5.34 -2.67 -5.40
CA LEU A 110 5.59 -3.56 -4.27
C LEU A 110 7.08 -3.93 -4.14
N ALA A 111 7.80 -4.13 -5.25
CA ALA A 111 9.25 -4.34 -5.24
C ALA A 111 10.01 -3.13 -4.69
N GLU A 112 9.60 -1.91 -5.05
CA GLU A 112 10.16 -0.68 -4.48
C GLU A 112 9.82 -0.51 -2.99
N MET A 113 8.62 -0.92 -2.56
CA MET A 113 8.27 -0.99 -1.15
C MET A 113 9.17 -1.97 -0.40
N PHE A 114 9.38 -3.18 -0.92
CA PHE A 114 10.28 -4.16 -0.31
C PHE A 114 11.71 -3.63 -0.21
N ARG A 115 12.26 -3.09 -1.30
CA ARG A 115 13.58 -2.44 -1.30
C ARG A 115 13.68 -1.39 -0.19
N SER A 116 12.61 -0.62 -0.01
CA SER A 116 12.58 0.45 0.98
C SER A 116 12.53 -0.08 2.41
N VAL A 117 11.67 -1.08 2.65
CA VAL A 117 11.60 -1.80 3.92
C VAL A 117 12.96 -2.40 4.27
N ASP A 118 13.61 -3.07 3.31
CA ASP A 118 14.89 -3.76 3.55
C ASP A 118 16.03 -2.80 3.86
N THR A 119 16.00 -1.61 3.24
CA THR A 119 16.97 -0.54 3.54
C THR A 119 16.81 -0.01 4.97
N ILE A 120 15.58 0.30 5.39
CA ILE A 120 15.28 0.81 6.73
C ILE A 120 15.52 -0.28 7.79
N ALA A 121 15.08 -1.52 7.51
CA ALA A 121 15.31 -2.66 8.38
C ALA A 121 16.82 -2.91 8.54
N GLY A 122 17.61 -2.88 7.46
CA GLY A 122 19.06 -3.00 7.55
C GLY A 122 19.72 -1.93 8.40
N MET A 123 19.33 -0.67 8.22
CA MET A 123 19.83 0.45 9.02
C MET A 123 19.58 0.25 10.53
N LEU A 124 18.39 -0.23 10.91
CA LEU A 124 18.02 -0.48 12.31
C LEU A 124 18.65 -1.77 12.86
N PHE A 125 18.65 -2.84 12.07
CA PHE A 125 19.22 -4.14 12.42
C PHE A 125 20.71 -4.04 12.69
N ASN A 126 21.46 -3.39 11.79
CA ASN A 126 22.92 -3.33 11.84
C ASN A 126 23.45 -2.54 13.04
N ARG A 127 22.60 -1.71 13.66
CA ARG A 127 22.91 -0.99 14.90
C ARG A 127 22.21 -1.58 16.14
N ALA A 128 21.72 -2.82 16.03
CA ALA A 128 21.02 -3.56 17.10
C ALA A 128 19.81 -2.83 17.70
N GLU A 129 19.09 -2.06 16.87
CA GLU A 129 17.87 -1.37 17.27
C GLU A 129 16.63 -2.21 16.91
N THR A 130 15.68 -2.32 17.84
CA THR A 130 14.41 -3.01 17.58
C THR A 130 13.65 -2.35 16.43
N ILE A 131 13.38 -3.14 15.39
CA ILE A 131 12.67 -2.72 14.18
C ILE A 131 11.17 -2.84 14.42
N THR A 132 10.54 -1.74 14.79
CA THR A 132 9.08 -1.68 14.90
C THR A 132 8.46 -1.30 13.56
N PHE A 133 7.25 -1.79 13.30
CA PHE A 133 6.50 -1.43 12.10
C PHE A 133 6.29 0.08 11.99
N ALA A 134 6.11 0.79 13.11
CA ALA A 134 5.99 2.26 13.12
C ALA A 134 7.24 2.94 12.53
N LYS A 135 8.45 2.50 12.92
CA LYS A 135 9.71 3.04 12.37
C LYS A 135 9.86 2.72 10.89
N VAL A 136 9.56 1.48 10.51
CA VAL A 136 9.61 1.04 9.10
C VAL A 136 8.60 1.83 8.25
N LYS A 137 7.37 1.99 8.73
CA LYS A 137 6.31 2.75 8.08
C LYS A 137 6.75 4.18 7.82
N GLN A 138 7.24 4.87 8.85
CA GLN A 138 7.72 6.23 8.71
C GLN A 138 8.87 6.32 7.69
N GLY A 139 9.90 5.46 7.83
CA GLY A 139 11.06 5.48 6.93
C GLY A 139 10.71 5.16 5.47
N VAL A 140 9.80 4.23 5.23
CA VAL A 140 9.33 3.88 3.88
C VAL A 140 8.49 5.00 3.28
N GLN A 141 7.58 5.60 4.06
CA GLN A 141 6.76 6.73 3.60
C GLN A 141 7.62 7.95 3.27
N ASP A 142 8.65 8.22 4.07
CA ASP A 142 9.61 9.30 3.81
C ASP A 142 10.45 9.05 2.55
N MET A 143 10.91 7.82 2.34
CA MET A 143 11.75 7.48 1.19
C MET A 143 10.96 7.40 -0.11
N MET A 144 9.75 6.82 -0.10
CA MET A 144 8.95 6.61 -1.30
C MET A 144 7.97 7.74 -1.60
N ARG A 145 7.65 8.59 -0.61
CA ARG A 145 6.57 9.59 -0.68
C ARG A 145 5.22 8.97 -1.07
N LYS A 146 4.97 7.74 -0.61
CA LYS A 146 3.75 6.95 -0.84
C LYS A 146 3.24 6.35 0.47
N GLN A 147 1.95 6.06 0.53
CA GLN A 147 1.36 5.39 1.70
C GLN A 147 1.92 3.96 1.86
N PHE A 148 2.25 3.60 3.10
CA PHE A 148 2.71 2.28 3.47
C PHE A 148 1.97 1.85 4.75
N GLU A 149 1.46 0.64 4.75
CA GLU A 149 0.46 0.14 5.70
C GLU A 149 0.71 -1.34 5.94
N GLU A 150 0.19 -1.89 7.03
CA GLU A 150 0.41 -3.30 7.39
C GLU A 150 -0.02 -4.26 6.29
N ARG A 151 -1.07 -3.91 5.53
CA ARG A 151 -1.47 -4.70 4.34
C ARG A 151 -0.33 -4.90 3.34
N HIS A 152 0.52 -3.89 3.13
CA HIS A 152 1.64 -3.96 2.20
C HIS A 152 2.75 -4.85 2.78
N MET A 153 2.91 -4.86 4.11
CA MET A 153 3.79 -5.81 4.77
C MET A 153 3.27 -7.26 4.65
N GLY A 154 1.95 -7.45 4.72
CA GLY A 154 1.31 -8.72 4.41
C GLY A 154 1.54 -9.17 2.98
N GLN A 155 1.51 -8.25 2.00
CA GLN A 155 1.86 -8.56 0.61
C GLN A 155 3.34 -8.95 0.45
N ILE A 156 4.25 -8.23 1.11
CA ILE A 156 5.67 -8.58 1.13
C ILE A 156 5.87 -9.99 1.71
N LYS A 157 5.19 -10.31 2.82
CA LYS A 157 5.21 -11.65 3.42
C LYS A 157 4.65 -12.71 2.47
N ALA A 158 3.59 -12.41 1.71
CA ALA A 158 3.03 -13.35 0.73
C ALA A 158 4.03 -13.66 -0.41
N VAL A 159 4.78 -12.65 -0.87
CA VAL A 159 5.77 -12.80 -1.97
C VAL A 159 7.07 -13.45 -1.48
N TYR A 160 7.52 -13.11 -0.28
CA TYR A 160 8.79 -13.62 0.27
C TYR A 160 8.62 -13.99 1.75
N PRO A 161 7.97 -15.13 2.04
CA PRO A 161 7.59 -15.53 3.41
C PRO A 161 8.76 -15.71 4.37
N THR A 162 9.92 -16.09 3.83
CA THR A 162 11.14 -16.38 4.60
C THR A 162 12.04 -15.14 4.81
N SER A 163 11.67 -13.96 4.29
CA SER A 163 12.50 -12.74 4.37
C SER A 163 12.57 -12.11 5.76
N TYR A 164 11.47 -12.17 6.51
CA TYR A 164 11.34 -11.59 7.84
C TYR A 164 10.55 -12.52 8.76
N ARG A 165 11.00 -12.56 10.02
CA ARG A 165 10.20 -13.08 11.12
C ARG A 165 9.43 -11.90 11.73
N LEU A 166 8.11 -12.02 11.75
CA LEU A 166 7.21 -11.00 12.27
C LEU A 166 6.69 -11.43 13.63
N ARG A 167 6.70 -10.53 14.61
CA ARG A 167 6.25 -10.80 15.99
C ARG A 167 5.42 -9.65 16.54
N GLN A 168 4.66 -9.93 17.59
CA GLN A 168 4.02 -8.91 18.41
C GLN A 168 4.74 -8.85 19.74
N GLU A 169 5.39 -7.72 20.01
CA GLU A 169 6.22 -7.54 21.20
C GLU A 169 5.66 -6.45 22.11
N LYS A 170 5.66 -6.73 23.42
CA LYS A 170 5.21 -5.82 24.47
C LYS A 170 6.39 -5.01 25.00
N ASN A 171 6.12 -3.86 25.63
CA ASN A 171 7.09 -3.06 26.39
C ASN A 171 8.22 -2.43 25.55
N ILE A 172 8.00 -2.23 24.25
CA ILE A 172 8.95 -1.46 23.44
C ILE A 172 8.80 0.02 23.79
N PRO A 173 9.87 0.72 24.24
CA PRO A 173 9.78 2.14 24.59
C PRO A 173 9.27 2.95 23.41
N ALA A 174 8.06 3.49 23.51
CA ALA A 174 7.52 4.42 22.52
C ALA A 174 7.94 5.85 22.89
N PHE A 175 8.53 6.58 21.96
CA PHE A 175 8.82 8.00 22.14
C PHE A 175 7.52 8.81 21.93
N GLY A 176 6.79 9.10 23.00
CA GLY A 176 5.56 9.91 22.95
C GLY A 176 4.64 9.71 24.16
N ASN A 177 4.01 10.80 24.61
CA ASN A 177 3.12 10.80 25.77
C ASN A 177 1.84 9.98 25.52
N GLY A 178 1.70 8.86 26.24
CA GLY A 178 0.41 8.38 26.75
C GLY A 178 -0.47 7.56 25.80
N VAL A 179 0.01 6.45 25.26
CA VAL A 179 -0.87 5.46 24.59
C VAL A 179 -1.03 4.22 25.47
N LYS A 180 -2.17 4.13 26.18
CA LYS A 180 -2.69 2.89 26.77
C LYS A 180 -3.86 2.37 25.93
N LYS A 181 -3.56 1.53 24.94
CA LYS A 181 -4.44 0.46 24.43
C LYS A 181 -3.58 -0.40 23.50
N SER A 182 -3.27 -1.61 23.99
CA SER A 182 -2.29 -2.60 23.52
C SER A 182 -0.84 -2.12 23.48
N ASP A 183 -0.07 -2.48 24.51
CA ASP A 183 1.40 -2.30 24.58
C ASP A 183 2.17 -3.11 23.52
N TYR A 184 1.46 -3.82 22.64
CA TYR A 184 2.01 -4.66 21.59
C TYR A 184 2.28 -3.85 20.33
N GLN A 185 3.47 -4.01 19.77
CA GLN A 185 3.84 -3.48 18.47
C GLN A 185 4.33 -4.61 17.56
N LEU A 186 3.98 -4.53 16.28
CA LEU A 186 4.51 -5.41 15.26
C LEU A 186 6.02 -5.14 15.09
N THR A 187 6.85 -6.15 15.29
CA THR A 187 8.30 -6.09 15.06
C THR A 187 8.71 -6.96 13.88
N LEU A 188 9.79 -6.53 13.22
CA LEU A 188 10.37 -7.20 12.05
C LEU A 188 11.79 -7.66 12.40
N GLU A 189 12.10 -8.93 12.17
CA GLU A 189 13.45 -9.45 12.31
C GLU A 189 13.89 -10.00 10.94
N PRO A 190 14.91 -9.42 10.27
CA PRO A 190 15.46 -9.97 9.05
C PRO A 190 15.98 -11.40 9.31
N VAL A 191 15.56 -12.36 8.49
CA VAL A 191 16.10 -13.71 8.53
C VAL A 191 17.37 -13.74 7.68
N LEU A 192 18.51 -14.01 8.31
CA LEU A 192 19.84 -14.09 7.67
C LEU A 192 20.38 -15.52 7.75
N GLY A 193 21.22 -15.91 6.79
CA GLY A 193 21.97 -17.16 6.84
C GLY A 193 23.10 -17.11 7.89
N GLU A 194 23.60 -18.29 8.32
CA GLU A 194 24.62 -18.40 9.37
C GLU A 194 25.94 -17.69 9.03
N GLU A 195 26.24 -17.52 7.74
CA GLU A 195 27.47 -16.94 7.20
C GLU A 195 27.52 -15.39 7.24
N GLU A 196 26.43 -14.72 7.60
CA GLU A 196 26.29 -13.27 7.50
C GLU A 196 26.60 -12.55 8.81
N LYS A 197 27.80 -12.78 9.35
CA LYS A 197 28.26 -12.13 10.58
C LYS A 197 29.43 -11.20 10.33
N VAL A 198 29.30 -9.95 10.80
CA VAL A 198 30.41 -8.99 10.90
C VAL A 198 30.74 -8.87 12.40
N ASP A 199 31.99 -9.11 12.77
CA ASP A 199 32.44 -9.15 14.17
C ASP A 199 31.63 -10.11 15.06
N GLY A 200 31.21 -11.24 14.49
CA GLY A 200 30.39 -12.25 15.18
C GLY A 200 28.92 -11.88 15.38
N ARG A 201 28.49 -10.70 14.92
CA ARG A 201 27.09 -10.24 14.99
C ARG A 201 26.41 -10.35 13.61
N PRO A 202 25.16 -10.83 13.55
CA PRO A 202 24.39 -10.81 12.32
C PRO A 202 24.37 -9.39 11.71
N HIS A 203 24.62 -9.29 10.41
CA HIS A 203 24.70 -8.01 9.73
C HIS A 203 24.06 -8.09 8.34
N LEU A 204 23.10 -7.20 8.08
CA LEU A 204 22.45 -7.07 6.78
C LEU A 204 23.33 -6.22 5.85
N SER A 205 24.27 -6.88 5.17
CA SER A 205 25.24 -6.24 4.29
C SER A 205 24.64 -5.78 2.95
N ALA A 206 25.38 -4.96 2.20
CA ALA A 206 24.96 -4.51 0.87
C ALA A 206 24.77 -5.65 -0.14
N SER A 207 25.61 -6.70 -0.08
CA SER A 207 25.44 -7.89 -0.94
C SER A 207 24.15 -8.63 -0.62
N ARG A 208 23.81 -8.74 0.67
CA ARG A 208 22.60 -9.42 1.13
C ARG A 208 21.32 -8.66 0.80
N LEU A 209 21.34 -7.33 0.90
CA LEU A 209 20.27 -6.48 0.38
C LEU A 209 20.04 -6.69 -1.13
N LEU A 210 21.11 -6.86 -1.92
CA LEU A 210 20.99 -7.11 -3.36
C LEU A 210 20.44 -8.51 -3.66
N GLU A 211 20.89 -9.54 -2.94
CA GLU A 211 20.37 -10.91 -3.05
C GLU A 211 18.89 -10.97 -2.71
N ARG A 212 18.50 -10.41 -1.57
CA ARG A 212 17.10 -10.33 -1.14
C ARG A 212 16.22 -9.61 -2.16
N ARG A 213 16.73 -8.53 -2.78
CA ARG A 213 16.03 -7.83 -3.87
C ARG A 213 15.85 -8.70 -5.10
N LYS A 214 16.89 -9.43 -5.52
CA LYS A 214 16.82 -10.36 -6.66
C LYS A 214 15.82 -11.49 -6.39
N GLU A 215 15.85 -12.05 -5.19
CA GLU A 215 14.93 -13.09 -4.74
C GLU A 215 13.46 -12.60 -4.75
N PHE A 216 13.21 -11.43 -4.18
CA PHE A 216 11.88 -10.82 -4.20
C PHE A 216 11.37 -10.59 -5.63
N ASN A 217 12.23 -10.07 -6.52
CA ASN A 217 11.90 -9.86 -7.93
C ASN A 217 11.59 -11.19 -8.64
N ARG A 218 12.40 -12.22 -8.40
CA ARG A 218 12.17 -13.58 -8.94
C ARG A 218 10.81 -14.13 -8.52
N ASN A 219 10.45 -13.98 -7.23
CA ASN A 219 9.17 -14.45 -6.71
C ASN A 219 7.99 -13.70 -7.36
N LEU A 220 8.11 -12.38 -7.55
CA LEU A 220 7.10 -11.61 -8.31
C LEU A 220 6.97 -12.11 -9.75
N VAL A 221 8.08 -12.36 -10.44
CA VAL A 221 8.05 -12.90 -11.82
C VAL A 221 7.36 -14.27 -11.85
N ASN A 222 7.65 -15.14 -10.88
CA ASN A 222 7.02 -16.47 -10.78
C ASN A 222 5.50 -16.37 -10.59
N ILE A 223 5.01 -15.42 -9.80
CA ILE A 223 3.57 -15.17 -9.67
C ILE A 223 2.98 -14.77 -11.04
N VAL A 224 3.64 -13.88 -11.78
CA VAL A 224 3.18 -13.49 -13.13
C VAL A 224 3.21 -14.68 -14.10
N LYS A 225 4.22 -15.56 -14.02
CA LYS A 225 4.30 -16.78 -14.83
C LYS A 225 3.09 -17.70 -14.61
N GLN A 226 2.58 -17.81 -13.38
CA GLN A 226 1.39 -18.61 -13.09
C GLN A 226 0.14 -18.05 -13.79
N HIS A 227 -0.06 -16.73 -13.75
CA HIS A 227 -1.17 -16.08 -14.46
C HIS A 227 -1.01 -16.16 -15.98
N HIS A 228 0.22 -16.02 -16.47
CA HIS A 228 0.54 -16.14 -17.89
C HIS A 228 0.28 -17.56 -18.41
N LYS A 229 0.63 -18.60 -17.64
CA LYS A 229 0.33 -20.00 -17.94
C LYS A 229 -1.17 -20.26 -18.05
N ALA A 230 -1.96 -19.72 -17.12
CA ALA A 230 -3.42 -19.81 -17.17
C ALA A 230 -3.99 -19.10 -18.42
N PHE A 231 -3.47 -17.92 -18.76
CA PHE A 231 -3.84 -17.20 -19.98
C PHE A 231 -3.53 -18.01 -21.24
N MET A 232 -2.34 -18.61 -21.34
CA MET A 232 -1.94 -19.40 -22.50
C MET A 232 -2.78 -20.67 -22.70
N ALA A 233 -3.18 -21.33 -21.60
CA ALA A 233 -4.06 -22.49 -21.64
C ALA A 233 -5.49 -22.12 -22.13
N ALA A 234 -5.92 -20.88 -21.90
CA ALA A 234 -7.22 -20.38 -22.33
C ALA A 234 -7.27 -19.90 -23.81
N LEU A 235 -6.12 -19.84 -24.50
CA LEU A 235 -6.08 -19.45 -25.92
C LEU A 235 -6.65 -20.56 -26.82
N SER A 236 -7.13 -20.16 -28.00
CA SER A 236 -7.49 -21.07 -29.10
C SER A 236 -6.53 -20.85 -30.28
N PRO A 237 -5.68 -21.82 -30.65
CA PRO A 237 -5.43 -23.09 -29.97
C PRO A 237 -4.67 -22.91 -28.62
N PRO A 238 -4.83 -23.85 -27.67
CA PRO A 238 -4.10 -23.80 -26.38
C PRO A 238 -2.59 -23.86 -26.59
N MET A 239 -1.85 -23.01 -25.87
CA MET A 239 -0.39 -22.97 -25.95
C MET A 239 0.22 -23.36 -24.60
N VAL A 240 1.25 -24.19 -24.62
CA VAL A 240 1.99 -24.59 -23.40
C VAL A 240 3.46 -24.33 -23.64
N VAL A 241 4.07 -23.48 -22.80
CA VAL A 241 5.50 -23.20 -22.82
C VAL A 241 6.05 -23.48 -21.42
N PRO A 242 7.13 -24.29 -21.30
CA PRO A 242 7.79 -24.52 -20.02
C PRO A 242 8.27 -23.21 -19.39
N GLU A 243 8.02 -23.02 -18.09
CA GLU A 243 8.29 -21.79 -17.34
C GLU A 243 9.78 -21.40 -17.38
N GLU A 244 10.68 -22.40 -17.51
CA GLU A 244 12.13 -22.23 -17.46
C GLU A 244 12.72 -21.74 -18.77
N LYS A 245 11.99 -21.92 -19.88
CA LYS A 245 12.38 -21.46 -21.21
C LYS A 245 11.69 -20.15 -21.60
N LEU A 246 10.83 -19.61 -20.73
CA LEU A 246 10.10 -18.39 -21.01
C LEU A 246 11.04 -17.18 -20.94
N THR A 247 11.22 -16.49 -22.06
CA THR A 247 12.10 -15.31 -22.16
C THR A 247 11.32 -13.99 -22.24
N ARG A 248 10.06 -14.03 -22.66
CA ARG A 248 9.16 -12.87 -22.77
C ARG A 248 7.70 -13.29 -22.62
N TRP A 249 6.85 -12.34 -22.26
CA TRP A 249 5.41 -12.56 -22.23
C TRP A 249 4.81 -12.73 -23.63
N HIS A 250 3.67 -13.41 -23.70
CA HIS A 250 2.91 -13.50 -24.94
C HIS A 250 2.41 -12.09 -25.34
N PRO A 251 2.45 -11.66 -26.61
CA PRO A 251 2.12 -10.28 -26.99
C PRO A 251 0.71 -9.80 -26.62
N ARG A 252 -0.26 -10.73 -26.60
CA ARG A 252 -1.65 -10.47 -26.17
C ARG A 252 -1.89 -10.59 -24.66
N PHE A 253 -0.86 -10.95 -23.88
CA PHE A 253 -1.00 -11.06 -22.43
C PHE A 253 -0.90 -9.66 -21.81
N ASN A 254 -1.98 -9.19 -21.19
CA ASN A 254 -1.97 -7.91 -20.51
C ASN A 254 -1.32 -8.03 -19.12
N VAL A 255 -0.03 -7.69 -19.06
CA VAL A 255 0.79 -7.80 -17.84
C VAL A 255 0.22 -6.93 -16.71
N ASP A 256 -0.28 -5.73 -17.00
CA ASP A 256 -0.73 -4.79 -15.96
C ASP A 256 -2.11 -5.12 -15.36
N GLU A 257 -2.86 -6.05 -16.00
CA GLU A 257 -4.16 -6.55 -15.53
C GLU A 257 -4.06 -7.80 -14.65
N VAL A 258 -2.84 -8.25 -14.33
CA VAL A 258 -2.61 -9.35 -13.38
C VAL A 258 -3.27 -9.04 -12.02
N PRO A 259 -3.93 -10.04 -11.38
CA PRO A 259 -4.55 -9.88 -10.07
C PRO A 259 -3.61 -9.35 -8.99
N ASP A 260 -4.20 -8.68 -7.99
CA ASP A 260 -3.44 -8.16 -6.85
C ASP A 260 -2.94 -9.29 -5.95
N ILE A 261 -1.76 -9.11 -5.37
CA ILE A 261 -1.23 -10.04 -4.38
C ILE A 261 -2.05 -9.90 -3.10
N SER A 262 -2.68 -11.01 -2.70
CA SER A 262 -3.43 -11.09 -1.44
C SER A 262 -2.47 -10.99 -0.25
N PRO A 263 -2.69 -10.07 0.71
CA PRO A 263 -1.83 -9.95 1.88
C PRO A 263 -1.85 -11.23 2.72
N ALA A 264 -0.68 -11.76 3.07
CA ALA A 264 -0.58 -12.84 4.04
C ALA A 264 -0.92 -12.34 5.45
N GLU A 265 -1.48 -13.22 6.27
CA GLU A 265 -1.85 -12.87 7.64
C GLU A 265 -0.62 -12.49 8.48
N LEU A 266 -0.75 -11.37 9.19
CA LEU A 266 0.27 -10.86 10.12
C LEU A 266 -0.07 -11.28 11.56
N PRO A 267 0.94 -11.46 12.43
CA PRO A 267 0.68 -11.80 13.83
C PRO A 267 -0.14 -10.68 14.48
N ARG A 268 -1.25 -11.05 15.12
CA ARG A 268 -2.10 -10.12 15.85
C ARG A 268 -1.70 -10.10 17.33
N PRO A 269 -1.89 -8.97 18.04
CA PRO A 269 -1.70 -8.95 19.49
C PRO A 269 -2.55 -10.05 20.14
N PRO A 270 -2.02 -10.74 21.17
CA PRO A 270 -2.83 -11.71 21.91
C PRO A 270 -4.06 -10.99 22.48
N GLN A 271 -5.23 -11.61 22.34
CA GLN A 271 -6.44 -11.13 22.99
C GLN A 271 -6.27 -11.40 24.49
N GLU A 272 -5.81 -10.39 25.24
CA GLU A 272 -5.95 -10.43 26.70
C GLU A 272 -7.45 -10.35 26.98
N ASP A 273 -8.05 -11.42 27.51
CA ASP A 273 -9.39 -11.41 28.11
C ASP A 273 -9.37 -10.45 29.29
N ARG A 274 -9.49 -9.16 28.98
CA ARG A 274 -9.64 -8.14 29.99
C ARG A 274 -11.01 -8.36 30.61
N LEU A 275 -11.01 -9.02 31.77
CA LEU A 275 -12.11 -8.95 32.72
C LEU A 275 -12.26 -7.47 33.09
N THR A 276 -13.11 -6.77 32.36
CA THR A 276 -13.23 -5.30 32.45
C THR A 276 -14.16 -4.88 33.58
N THR A 277 -14.96 -5.83 34.06
CA THR A 277 -15.97 -5.58 35.08
C THR A 277 -15.61 -6.33 36.35
N ALA A 278 -15.76 -5.68 37.51
CA ALA A 278 -15.58 -6.32 38.82
C ALA A 278 -16.47 -7.57 38.97
N GLN A 279 -17.66 -7.56 38.36
CA GLN A 279 -18.55 -8.71 38.27
C GLN A 279 -17.90 -9.91 37.55
N GLU A 280 -17.19 -9.65 36.44
CA GLU A 280 -16.51 -10.66 35.62
C GLU A 280 -15.35 -11.30 36.39
N VAL A 281 -14.57 -10.48 37.10
CA VAL A 281 -13.51 -10.94 38.01
C VAL A 281 -14.07 -11.81 39.13
N LEU A 282 -15.18 -11.39 39.75
CA LEU A 282 -15.82 -12.13 40.83
C LEU A 282 -16.45 -13.45 40.35
N SER A 283 -17.05 -13.49 39.16
CA SER A 283 -17.61 -14.72 38.59
C SER A 283 -16.53 -15.76 38.30
N THR A 284 -15.38 -15.35 37.76
CA THR A 284 -14.25 -16.26 37.51
C THR A 284 -13.67 -16.77 38.82
N ALA A 285 -13.52 -15.91 39.84
CA ALA A 285 -13.04 -16.31 41.16
C ALA A 285 -13.99 -17.28 41.88
N ARG A 286 -15.31 -17.10 41.73
CA ARG A 286 -16.32 -18.02 42.29
C ARG A 286 -16.29 -19.41 41.66
N GLY A 287 -15.96 -19.51 40.37
CA GLY A 287 -15.79 -20.80 39.69
C GLY A 287 -14.54 -21.58 40.13
N MET A 288 -13.54 -20.91 40.72
CA MET A 288 -12.30 -21.53 41.19
C MET A 288 -12.34 -21.93 42.68
N LEU A 289 -13.35 -21.48 43.43
CA LEU A 289 -13.55 -21.87 44.82
C LEU A 289 -14.31 -23.21 44.88
N THR A 290 -13.62 -24.29 45.25
CA THR A 290 -14.28 -25.57 45.53
C THR A 290 -15.20 -25.41 46.75
N PRO A 291 -16.45 -25.89 46.69
CA PRO A 291 -17.36 -25.77 47.81
C PRO A 291 -16.86 -26.67 48.94
N LYS A 292 -16.57 -26.06 50.11
CA LYS A 292 -16.40 -26.82 51.35
C LYS A 292 -17.74 -27.44 51.71
N VAL A 293 -17.85 -28.74 51.50
CA VAL A 293 -18.92 -29.58 52.05
C VAL A 293 -18.79 -29.49 53.57
N SER A 294 -19.77 -28.85 54.21
CA SER A 294 -19.91 -28.86 55.67
C SER A 294 -20.82 -30.04 56.01
N GLN A 295 -20.30 -30.94 56.84
CA GLN A 295 -21.03 -32.08 57.42
C GLN A 295 -22.24 -31.64 58.23
#